data_AF-A0A7C5TEM2-F1
#
_entry.id   AF-A0A7C5TEM2-F1
#
_cell.length_a   1.000
_cell.length_b   1.000
_cell.length_c   1.000
_cell.angle_alpha   90.00
_cell.angle_beta   90.00
_cell.angle_gamma   90.00
#
_symmetry.space_group_name_H-M   'P 1'
#
loop_
_entity.id
_entity.type
_entity.pdbx_description
1 polymer ?
#
loop_
_entity_poly.entity_id
_entity_poly.type
_entity_poly.pdbx_seq_one_letter_code
_entity_poly.pdbx_strand_id
1 'polypeptide(L)'
;MSIVRQFIERFIIGVKDCKTIDCILIKLSSALYDIRSYVSASLNNYSASLLINEFLHDFEVMRILSGLAYEKDYVVMKILHDPRFTILNQYSHLIIASIDEAGKKVEPIKVFRSDTRAPTWQIEQQEIHSGILYNERYKEHSKKRGFGLVSSLFNKAKKSISIKIIVILTILIILTIAIIAMNMSRVSYR
;
A
#
# COMPACT_ATOMS: atom_id res chain seq x y z
N MET A 1 -4.46 3.44 28.03
CA MET A 1 -3.73 4.10 26.93
C MET A 1 -4.74 4.39 25.82
N SER A 2 -4.95 5.65 25.43
CA SER A 2 -5.88 5.99 24.33
C SER A 2 -5.43 5.31 23.04
N ILE A 3 -6.38 4.82 22.23
CA ILE A 3 -6.06 4.24 20.91
C ILE A 3 -5.35 5.27 20.02
N VAL A 4 -5.72 6.54 20.13
CA VAL A 4 -5.11 7.64 19.37
C VAL A 4 -3.65 7.81 19.74
N ARG A 5 -3.30 7.60 21.01
CA ARG A 5 -1.90 7.67 21.49
C ARG A 5 -1.00 6.67 20.77
N GLN A 6 -1.50 5.47 20.45
CA GLN A 6 -0.70 4.48 19.71
C GLN A 6 -0.37 4.95 18.29
N PHE A 7 -1.31 5.63 17.61
CA PHE A 7 -1.07 6.21 16.29
C PHE A 7 -0.10 7.38 16.35
N ILE A 8 -0.23 8.24 17.37
CA ILE A 8 0.70 9.35 17.63
C ILE A 8 2.12 8.80 17.79
N GLU A 9 2.35 7.87 18.71
CA GLU A 9 3.69 7.34 18.98
C GLU A 9 4.34 6.73 17.73
N ARG A 10 3.59 5.95 16.94
CA ARG A 10 4.07 5.38 15.67
C ARG A 10 4.40 6.46 14.65
N PHE A 11 3.59 7.51 14.57
CA PHE A 11 3.84 8.64 13.69
C PHE A 11 5.11 9.40 14.09
N ILE A 12 5.25 9.76 15.38
CA ILE A 12 6.44 10.46 15.91
C ILE A 12 7.71 9.66 15.62
N ILE A 13 7.70 8.36 15.90
CA ILE A 13 8.84 7.47 15.58
C ILE A 13 9.10 7.46 14.07
N GLY A 14 8.03 7.36 13.27
CA GLY A 14 8.11 7.28 11.81
C GLY A 14 8.68 8.54 11.14
N VAL A 15 8.52 9.72 11.74
CA VAL A 15 8.99 10.99 11.16
C VAL A 15 10.35 11.46 11.66
N LYS A 16 10.91 10.82 12.69
CA LYS A 16 12.16 11.26 13.36
C LYS A 16 13.30 11.52 12.38
N ASP A 17 13.43 10.68 11.36
CA ASP A 17 14.50 10.75 10.36
C ASP A 17 14.08 11.46 9.06
N CYS A 18 12.84 11.95 8.98
CA CYS A 18 12.37 12.65 7.80
C CYS A 18 13.09 14.00 7.61
N LYS A 19 13.48 14.26 6.36
CA LYS A 19 14.14 15.51 5.95
C LYS A 19 13.33 16.31 4.94
N THR A 20 12.38 15.68 4.26
CA THR A 20 11.60 16.27 3.18
C THR A 20 10.11 16.26 3.49
N ILE A 21 9.38 17.18 2.87
CA ILE A 21 7.91 17.24 2.95
C ILE A 21 7.30 15.91 2.49
N ASP A 22 7.79 15.34 1.39
CA ASP A 22 7.27 14.06 0.84
C ASP A 22 7.37 12.92 1.87
N CYS A 23 8.47 12.84 2.64
CA CYS A 23 8.64 11.85 3.70
C CYS A 23 7.55 12.01 4.79
N ILE A 24 7.30 13.24 5.24
CA ILE A 24 6.29 13.52 6.26
C ILE A 24 4.90 13.18 5.74
N LEU A 25 4.56 13.57 4.51
CA LEU A 25 3.25 13.27 3.91
C LEU A 25 3.03 11.76 3.73
N ILE A 26 4.07 10.99 3.39
CA ILE A 26 3.99 9.52 3.35
C ILE A 26 3.70 8.95 4.75
N LYS A 27 4.40 9.42 5.78
CA LYS A 27 4.18 8.95 7.17
C LYS A 27 2.80 9.36 7.70
N LEU A 28 2.35 10.55 7.37
CA LEU A 28 1.01 11.04 7.71
C LEU A 28 -0.06 10.18 7.02
N SER A 29 0.14 9.85 5.74
CA SER A 29 -0.76 8.97 4.98
C SER A 29 -0.88 7.61 5.66
N SER A 30 0.25 7.02 6.05
CA SER A 30 0.29 5.74 6.75
C SER A 30 -0.50 5.80 8.06
N ALA A 31 -0.34 6.87 8.85
CA ALA A 31 -1.07 7.03 10.12
C ALA A 31 -2.59 7.14 9.90
N LEU A 32 -3.04 7.90 8.89
CA LEU A 32 -4.45 8.04 8.56
C LEU A 32 -5.05 6.73 8.02
N TYR A 33 -4.25 5.95 7.27
CA TYR A 33 -4.65 4.61 6.84
C TYR A 33 -4.86 3.68 8.04
N ASP A 34 -3.93 3.69 9.00
CA ASP A 34 -4.02 2.87 10.21
C ASP A 34 -5.26 3.24 11.04
N ILE A 35 -5.53 4.54 11.23
CA ILE A 35 -6.72 5.02 11.95
C ILE A 35 -8.00 4.57 11.23
N ARG A 36 -8.08 4.75 9.91
CA ARG A 36 -9.25 4.32 9.13
C ARG A 36 -9.43 2.81 9.15
N SER A 37 -8.34 2.06 9.07
CA SER A 37 -8.37 0.60 9.14
C SER A 37 -8.86 0.12 10.49
N TYR A 38 -8.42 0.76 11.58
CA TYR A 38 -8.89 0.47 12.93
C TYR A 38 -10.39 0.71 13.07
N VAL A 39 -10.89 1.86 12.60
CA VAL A 39 -12.33 2.18 12.65
C VAL A 39 -13.13 1.16 11.84
N SER A 40 -12.66 0.79 10.65
CA SER A 40 -13.36 -0.17 9.79
C SER A 40 -13.41 -1.59 10.38
N ALA A 41 -12.43 -1.97 11.20
CA ALA A 41 -12.36 -3.27 11.87
C ALA A 41 -13.04 -3.28 13.25
N SER A 42 -13.34 -2.12 13.81
CA SER A 42 -13.95 -1.97 15.13
C SER A 42 -15.47 -2.07 15.03
N LEU A 43 -16.09 -2.81 15.96
CA LEU A 43 -17.55 -2.88 16.11
C LEU A 43 -18.16 -1.60 16.72
N ASN A 44 -17.32 -0.66 17.17
CA ASN A 44 -17.75 0.62 17.74
C ASN A 44 -17.99 1.67 16.63
N ASN A 45 -19.04 2.48 16.78
CA ASN A 45 -19.43 3.58 15.89
C ASN A 45 -18.48 4.79 15.90
N TYR A 46 -17.17 4.60 16.05
CA TYR A 46 -16.22 5.71 15.99
C TYR A 46 -16.14 6.27 14.57
N SER A 47 -16.18 7.59 14.43
CA SER A 47 -15.93 8.24 13.14
C SER A 47 -14.43 8.36 12.90
N ALA A 48 -13.95 7.91 11.74
CA ALA A 48 -12.55 8.08 11.33
C ALA A 48 -12.14 9.56 11.35
N SER A 49 -13.03 10.46 10.93
CA SER A 49 -12.76 11.91 10.96
C SER A 49 -12.55 12.43 12.38
N LEU A 50 -13.25 11.90 13.38
CA LEU A 50 -13.08 12.29 14.79
C LEU A 50 -11.70 11.88 15.31
N LEU A 51 -11.30 10.62 15.09
CA LEU A 51 -9.99 10.13 15.54
C LEU A 51 -8.84 10.79 14.78
N ILE A 52 -9.01 11.05 13.47
CA ILE A 52 -8.04 11.82 12.69
C ILE A 52 -7.93 13.24 13.23
N ASN A 53 -9.04 13.89 13.56
CA ASN A 53 -9.02 15.23 14.13
C ASN A 53 -8.31 15.25 15.49
N GLU A 54 -8.59 14.29 16.37
CA GLU A 54 -7.90 14.15 17.65
C GLU A 54 -6.39 13.94 17.45
N PHE A 55 -6.00 13.06 16.51
CA PHE A 55 -4.61 12.83 16.14
C PHE A 55 -3.91 14.11 15.64
N LEU A 56 -4.55 14.88 14.75
CA LEU A 56 -3.94 16.07 14.15
C LEU A 56 -3.79 17.23 15.14
N HIS A 57 -4.60 17.27 16.20
CA HIS A 57 -4.55 18.30 17.25
C HIS A 57 -3.74 17.87 18.49
N ASP A 58 -3.12 16.68 18.46
CA ASP A 58 -2.13 16.32 19.46
C ASP A 58 -0.92 17.26 19.37
N PHE A 59 -0.42 17.70 20.53
CA PHE A 59 0.65 18.70 20.60
C PHE A 59 1.92 18.25 19.87
N GLU A 60 2.33 16.97 19.99
CA GLU A 60 3.53 16.48 19.33
C GLU A 60 3.35 16.40 17.82
N VAL A 61 2.15 16.03 17.36
CA VAL A 61 1.79 16.03 15.94
C VAL A 61 1.78 17.44 15.39
N MET A 62 1.15 18.39 16.10
CA MET A 62 1.11 19.81 15.70
C MET A 62 2.53 20.40 15.56
N ARG A 63 3.47 20.05 16.44
CA ARG A 63 4.88 20.48 16.32
C ARG A 63 5.57 20.00 15.04
N ILE A 64 5.15 18.87 14.48
CA ILE A 64 5.64 18.37 13.18
C ILE A 64 4.91 19.10 12.05
N LEU A 65 3.59 19.26 12.16
CA LEU A 65 2.78 19.93 11.16
C LEU A 65 3.14 21.42 11.00
N SER A 66 3.53 22.11 12.07
CA SER A 66 4.00 23.51 11.96
C SER A 66 5.26 23.64 11.11
N GLY A 67 6.10 22.59 11.05
CA GLY A 67 7.25 22.53 10.15
C GLY A 67 6.88 22.50 8.66
N LEU A 68 5.64 22.09 8.33
CA LEU A 68 5.10 22.09 6.97
C LEU A 68 4.49 23.44 6.58
N ALA A 69 4.12 24.28 7.55
CA ALA A 69 3.44 25.55 7.29
C ALA A 69 4.30 26.55 6.50
N TYR A 70 5.63 26.43 6.57
CA TYR A 70 6.58 27.26 5.83
C TYR A 70 6.50 27.06 4.31
N GLU A 71 6.11 25.87 3.86
CA GLU A 71 5.95 25.52 2.45
C GLU A 71 4.52 25.06 2.17
N LYS A 72 3.54 25.76 2.78
CA LYS A 72 2.13 25.37 2.76
C LYS A 72 1.60 25.15 1.34
N ASP A 73 1.89 26.06 0.40
CA ASP A 73 1.35 25.96 -0.97
C ASP A 73 1.85 24.68 -1.68
N TYR A 74 3.11 24.31 -1.45
CA TYR A 74 3.67 23.06 -1.95
C TYR A 74 3.00 21.84 -1.31
N VAL A 75 2.76 21.88 0.00
CA VAL A 75 2.06 20.81 0.74
C VAL A 75 0.63 20.65 0.23
N VAL A 76 -0.10 21.75 0.05
CA VAL A 76 -1.48 21.76 -0.47
C VAL A 76 -1.48 21.18 -1.89
N MET A 77 -0.59 21.64 -2.76
CA MET A 77 -0.46 21.13 -4.12
C MET A 77 -0.22 19.61 -4.12
N LYS A 78 0.70 19.12 -3.28
CA LYS A 78 0.97 17.69 -3.13
C LYS A 78 -0.25 16.90 -2.67
N ILE A 79 -0.94 17.35 -1.61
CA ILE A 79 -2.09 16.64 -1.05
C ILE A 79 -3.24 16.56 -2.07
N LEU A 80 -3.50 17.63 -2.82
CA LEU A 80 -4.64 17.70 -3.72
C LEU A 80 -4.40 17.04 -5.08
N HIS A 81 -3.16 17.09 -5.60
CA HIS A 81 -2.86 16.70 -6.97
C HIS A 81 -1.98 15.45 -7.12
N ASP A 82 -1.21 15.05 -6.11
CA ASP A 82 -0.36 13.86 -6.19
C ASP A 82 -1.18 12.60 -5.87
N PRO A 83 -1.33 11.64 -6.80
CA PRO A 83 -2.17 10.45 -6.59
C PRO A 83 -1.68 9.57 -5.44
N ARG A 84 -0.40 9.69 -5.05
CA ARG A 84 0.16 8.96 -3.89
C ARG A 84 -0.49 9.35 -2.56
N PHE A 85 -1.07 10.53 -2.48
CA PHE A 85 -1.66 11.09 -1.26
C PHE A 85 -3.18 11.08 -1.27
N THR A 86 -3.80 10.09 -1.94
CA THR A 86 -5.26 9.94 -2.03
C THR A 86 -5.96 9.97 -0.67
N ILE A 87 -5.39 9.32 0.37
CA ILE A 87 -5.98 9.37 1.71
C ILE A 87 -5.86 10.75 2.36
N LEU A 88 -4.76 11.48 2.13
CA LEU A 88 -4.64 12.85 2.63
C LEU A 88 -5.65 13.75 1.93
N ASN A 89 -5.87 13.56 0.64
CA ASN A 89 -6.84 14.34 -0.13
C ASN A 89 -8.27 14.19 0.45
N GLN A 90 -8.66 12.98 0.86
CA GLN A 90 -9.96 12.72 1.51
C GLN A 90 -10.17 13.53 2.79
N TYR A 91 -9.09 13.82 3.53
CA TYR A 91 -9.10 14.59 4.77
C TYR A 91 -8.39 15.94 4.62
N SER A 92 -8.26 16.45 3.40
CA SER A 92 -7.45 17.64 3.08
C SER A 92 -7.90 18.86 3.87
N HIS A 93 -9.20 19.07 4.02
CA HIS A 93 -9.78 20.14 4.83
C HIS A 93 -9.30 20.11 6.29
N LEU A 94 -9.26 18.94 6.94
CA LEU A 94 -8.75 18.79 8.30
C LEU A 94 -7.23 19.03 8.34
N ILE A 95 -6.49 18.39 7.44
CA ILE A 95 -5.02 18.44 7.44
C ILE A 95 -4.52 19.86 7.19
N ILE A 96 -5.07 20.54 6.18
CA ILE A 96 -4.66 21.91 5.83
C ILE A 96 -5.02 22.88 6.96
N ALA A 97 -6.22 22.74 7.54
CA ALA A 97 -6.61 23.55 8.70
C ALA A 97 -5.69 23.32 9.90
N SER A 98 -5.33 22.07 10.21
CA SER A 98 -4.41 21.74 11.30
C SER A 98 -2.99 22.23 11.04
N ILE A 99 -2.49 22.22 9.80
CA ILE A 99 -1.19 22.81 9.45
C ILE A 99 -1.22 24.34 9.66
N ASP A 100 -2.29 25.01 9.22
CA ASP A 100 -2.47 26.44 9.41
C ASP A 100 -2.54 26.83 10.88
N GLU A 101 -3.27 26.05 11.66
CA GLU A 101 -3.38 26.25 13.10
C GLU A 101 -2.03 26.02 13.79
N ALA A 102 -1.35 24.92 13.47
CA ALA A 102 -0.05 24.58 14.03
C ALA A 102 1.00 25.65 13.72
N GLY A 103 1.05 26.16 12.49
CA GLY A 103 1.97 27.24 12.10
C GLY A 103 1.78 28.55 12.86
N LYS A 104 0.59 28.77 13.46
CA LYS A 104 0.28 29.95 14.29
C LYS A 104 0.51 29.72 15.78
N LYS A 105 0.29 28.48 16.25
CA LYS A 105 0.21 28.18 17.69
C LYS A 105 1.46 27.49 18.25
N VAL A 106 2.27 26.86 17.39
CA VAL A 106 3.28 25.90 17.84
C VAL A 106 4.59 26.08 17.09
N GLU A 107 5.69 26.19 17.85
CA GLU A 107 7.03 26.24 17.27
C GLU A 107 7.41 24.89 16.63
N PRO A 108 7.91 24.88 15.38
CA PRO A 108 8.26 23.65 14.68
C PRO A 108 9.43 22.93 15.35
N ILE A 109 9.37 21.59 15.38
CA ILE A 109 10.56 20.77 15.71
C ILE A 109 11.64 20.96 14.65
N LYS A 110 11.22 21.11 13.38
CA LYS A 110 12.08 21.20 12.22
C LYS A 110 11.31 21.77 11.04
N VAL A 111 11.99 22.56 10.21
CA VAL A 111 11.47 22.97 8.90
C VAL A 111 11.89 21.94 7.86
N PHE A 112 10.93 21.47 7.06
CA PHE A 112 11.15 20.44 6.04
C PHE A 112 11.30 21.08 4.66
N ARG A 113 12.18 20.53 3.84
CA ARG A 113 12.41 21.04 2.48
C ARG A 113 11.47 20.38 1.47
N SER A 114 11.06 21.12 0.45
CA SER A 114 10.33 20.59 -0.72
C SER A 114 11.16 19.75 -1.67
N ASP A 115 12.47 19.62 -1.45
CA ASP A 115 13.37 18.81 -2.26
C ASP A 115 12.75 17.44 -2.57
N THR A 116 12.28 17.24 -3.80
CA THR A 116 11.83 15.94 -4.29
C THR A 116 13.05 15.04 -4.35
N ARG A 117 13.21 14.17 -3.36
CA ARG A 117 14.16 13.07 -3.46
C ARG A 117 13.82 12.30 -4.73
N ALA A 118 14.78 12.22 -5.66
CA ALA A 118 14.60 11.42 -6.86
C ALA A 118 14.17 10.00 -6.46
N PRO A 119 13.21 9.39 -7.18
CA PRO A 119 12.77 8.03 -6.87
C PRO A 119 13.98 7.10 -6.76
N THR A 120 13.91 6.12 -5.86
CA THR A 120 15.07 5.29 -5.46
C THR A 120 15.80 4.69 -6.66
N TRP A 121 15.08 4.31 -7.72
CA TRP A 121 15.68 3.81 -8.96
C TRP A 121 16.57 4.82 -9.69
N GLN A 122 16.25 6.12 -9.64
CA GLN A 122 17.08 7.18 -10.21
C GLN A 122 18.33 7.41 -9.37
N ILE A 123 18.19 7.36 -8.04
CA ILE A 123 19.33 7.45 -7.12
C ILE A 123 20.26 6.25 -7.33
N GLU A 124 19.71 5.04 -7.34
CA GLU A 124 20.44 3.81 -7.62
C GLU A 124 21.13 3.86 -8.99
N GLN A 125 20.45 4.35 -10.03
CA GLN A 125 21.08 4.52 -11.36
C GLN A 125 22.19 5.58 -11.35
N GLN A 126 22.00 6.71 -10.67
CA GLN A 126 23.03 7.73 -10.55
C GLN A 126 24.22 7.25 -9.73
N GLU A 127 24.00 6.46 -8.67
CA GLU A 127 25.06 5.87 -7.84
C GLU A 127 25.81 4.73 -8.57
N ILE A 128 25.12 3.96 -9.41
CA ILE A 128 25.76 3.00 -10.34
C ILE A 128 26.57 3.75 -11.41
N HIS A 129 26.02 4.82 -11.98
CA HIS A 129 26.68 5.59 -13.04
C HIS A 129 27.88 6.40 -12.53
N SER A 130 27.81 6.90 -11.30
CA SER A 130 28.90 7.60 -10.62
C SER A 130 29.94 6.67 -9.98
N GLY A 131 29.75 5.34 -10.08
CA GLY A 131 30.69 4.33 -9.59
C GLY A 131 30.72 4.16 -8.07
N ILE A 132 29.80 4.77 -7.33
CA ILE A 132 29.69 4.68 -5.86
C ILE A 132 29.11 3.33 -5.45
N LEU A 133 28.20 2.76 -6.25
CA LEU A 133 27.66 1.42 -6.06
C LEU A 133 28.39 0.42 -6.98
N TYR A 134 29.36 -0.31 -6.43
CA TYR A 134 30.00 -1.42 -7.16
C TYR A 134 28.97 -2.53 -7.43
N ASN A 135 28.74 -2.77 -8.72
CA ASN A 135 27.62 -3.53 -9.27
C ASN A 135 27.88 -5.05 -9.25
N GLU A 136 27.99 -5.65 -8.05
CA GLU A 136 27.99 -7.12 -7.92
C GLU A 136 26.57 -7.66 -7.64
N ARG A 137 25.76 -7.00 -6.82
CA ARG A 137 24.41 -7.48 -6.46
C ARG A 137 23.35 -7.36 -7.57
N TYR A 138 23.57 -6.50 -8.57
CA TYR A 138 22.59 -6.29 -9.66
C TYR A 138 22.71 -7.34 -10.78
N LYS A 139 23.88 -7.97 -10.97
CA LYS A 139 24.04 -9.10 -11.90
C LYS A 139 23.29 -10.35 -11.45
N GLU A 140 23.17 -10.60 -10.14
CA GLU A 140 22.39 -11.74 -9.63
C GLU A 140 20.88 -11.49 -9.59
N HIS A 141 20.43 -10.26 -9.26
CA HIS A 141 19.00 -9.97 -9.15
C HIS A 141 18.29 -9.75 -10.49
N SER A 142 19.00 -9.27 -11.53
CA SER A 142 18.47 -9.15 -12.89
C SER A 142 18.11 -10.53 -13.49
N LYS A 143 18.90 -11.57 -13.22
CA LYS A 143 18.59 -12.93 -13.68
C LYS A 143 17.42 -13.59 -12.96
N LYS A 144 17.02 -13.13 -11.77
CA LYS A 144 15.99 -13.80 -10.95
C LYS A 144 14.61 -13.15 -10.93
N ARG A 145 14.43 -11.90 -11.39
CA ARG A 145 13.13 -11.19 -11.26
C ARG A 145 12.34 -10.96 -12.56
N GLY A 146 12.82 -11.42 -13.72
CA GLY A 146 12.15 -11.17 -15.00
C GLY A 146 11.13 -12.21 -15.48
N PHE A 147 11.20 -13.48 -15.03
CA PHE A 147 10.44 -14.56 -15.68
C PHE A 147 9.83 -15.62 -14.74
N GLY A 148 10.02 -15.49 -13.41
CA GLY A 148 9.55 -16.50 -12.45
C GLY A 148 8.05 -16.40 -12.11
N LEU A 149 7.51 -15.19 -11.97
CA LEU A 149 6.10 -15.02 -11.55
C LEU A 149 5.14 -15.40 -12.68
N VAL A 150 5.45 -14.96 -13.91
CA VAL A 150 4.65 -15.25 -15.11
C VAL A 150 4.69 -16.75 -15.43
N SER A 151 5.86 -17.39 -15.41
CA SER A 151 5.97 -18.84 -15.65
C SER A 151 5.28 -19.68 -14.56
N SER A 152 5.29 -19.24 -13.30
CA SER A 152 4.57 -19.95 -12.22
C SER A 152 3.05 -19.88 -12.40
N LEU A 153 2.51 -18.73 -12.82
CA LEU A 153 1.08 -18.55 -13.08
C LEU A 153 0.63 -19.34 -14.32
N PHE A 154 1.44 -19.34 -15.39
CA PHE A 154 1.17 -20.16 -16.58
C PHE A 154 1.23 -21.67 -16.28
N ASN A 155 2.19 -22.14 -15.49
CA ASN A 155 2.27 -23.55 -15.10
C ASN A 155 1.14 -23.97 -14.16
N LYS A 156 0.69 -23.09 -13.25
CA LYS A 156 -0.47 -23.37 -12.39
C LYS A 156 -1.77 -23.43 -13.19
N ALA A 157 -1.94 -22.56 -14.19
CA ALA A 157 -3.08 -22.57 -15.10
C ALA A 157 -3.09 -23.82 -16.00
N LYS A 158 -1.93 -24.21 -16.56
CA LYS A 158 -1.83 -25.41 -17.41
C LYS A 158 -2.13 -26.71 -16.64
N LYS A 159 -1.72 -26.78 -15.37
CA LYS A 159 -1.99 -27.94 -14.50
C LYS A 159 -3.47 -28.05 -14.11
N SER A 160 -4.16 -26.93 -13.85
CA SER A 160 -5.60 -26.95 -13.52
C SER A 160 -6.49 -27.27 -14.72
N ILE A 161 -6.12 -26.80 -15.92
CA ILE A 161 -6.80 -27.14 -17.17
C ILE A 161 -6.64 -28.64 -17.49
N SER A 162 -5.44 -29.19 -17.30
CA SER A 162 -5.18 -30.62 -17.54
C SER A 162 -6.01 -31.53 -16.62
N ILE A 163 -6.17 -31.16 -15.34
CA ILE A 163 -6.98 -31.94 -14.39
C ILE A 163 -8.46 -31.90 -14.77
N LYS A 164 -9.00 -30.73 -15.17
CA LYS A 164 -10.40 -30.63 -15.61
C LYS A 164 -10.69 -31.49 -16.85
N ILE A 165 -9.77 -31.51 -17.82
CA ILE A 165 -9.93 -32.34 -19.03
C ILE A 165 -9.92 -33.83 -18.67
N ILE A 166 -9.00 -34.27 -17.79
CA ILE A 166 -8.93 -35.67 -17.35
C ILE A 166 -10.24 -36.09 -16.66
N VAL A 167 -10.81 -35.24 -15.80
CA VAL A 167 -12.09 -35.53 -15.11
C VAL A 167 -13.26 -35.63 -16.09
N ILE A 168 -13.32 -34.74 -17.09
CA ILE A 168 -14.38 -34.80 -18.11
C ILE A 168 -14.25 -36.09 -18.95
N LEU A 169 -13.01 -36.46 -19.30
CA LEU A 169 -12.75 -37.66 -20.09
C LEU A 169 -13.13 -38.95 -19.34
N THR A 170 -12.81 -39.04 -18.04
CA THR A 170 -13.21 -40.21 -17.23
C THR A 170 -14.72 -40.32 -17.06
N ILE A 171 -15.43 -39.20 -16.87
CA ILE A 171 -16.90 -39.21 -16.81
C ILE A 171 -17.49 -39.72 -18.13
N LEU A 172 -16.97 -39.25 -19.28
CA LEU A 172 -17.41 -39.70 -20.60
C LEU A 172 -17.19 -41.21 -20.81
N ILE A 173 -16.05 -41.74 -20.38
CA ILE A 173 -15.74 -43.18 -20.49
C ILE A 173 -16.69 -44.01 -19.61
N ILE A 174 -17.00 -43.55 -18.38
CA ILE A 174 -17.94 -44.25 -17.50
C ILE A 174 -19.35 -44.26 -18.14
N LEU A 175 -19.77 -43.13 -18.72
CA LEU A 175 -21.07 -43.03 -19.37
C LEU A 175 -21.19 -43.94 -20.59
N THR A 176 -20.15 -44.04 -21.42
CA THR A 176 -20.18 -44.93 -22.59
C THR A 176 -20.20 -46.40 -22.19
N ILE A 177 -19.44 -46.80 -21.16
CA ILE A 177 -19.50 -48.17 -20.61
C ILE A 177 -20.90 -48.47 -20.06
N ALA A 178 -21.51 -47.53 -19.33
CA ALA A 178 -22.86 -47.71 -18.81
C ALA A 178 -23.91 -47.88 -19.93
N ILE A 179 -23.82 -47.09 -21.00
CA ILE A 179 -24.71 -47.20 -22.16
C ILE A 179 -24.53 -48.54 -22.87
N ILE A 180 -23.29 -48.99 -23.06
CA ILE A 180 -22.99 -50.30 -23.67
C ILE A 180 -23.55 -51.43 -22.81
N ALA A 181 -23.33 -51.40 -21.49
CA ALA A 181 -23.85 -52.39 -20.57
C ALA A 181 -25.40 -52.43 -20.58
N MET A 182 -26.06 -51.26 -20.60
CA MET A 182 -27.52 -51.18 -20.71
C MET A 182 -28.05 -51.74 -22.04
N ASN A 183 -27.33 -51.51 -23.15
CA ASN A 183 -27.71 -52.05 -24.45
C ASN A 183 -27.48 -53.58 -24.55
N MET A 184 -26.41 -54.10 -23.95
CA MET A 184 -26.19 -55.56 -23.89
C MET A 184 -27.23 -56.27 -23.02
N SER A 185 -27.62 -55.67 -21.89
CA SER A 185 -28.71 -56.20 -21.05
C SER A 185 -30.06 -56.22 -21.77
N ARG A 186 -30.29 -55.35 -22.76
CA ARG A 186 -31.52 -55.38 -23.58
C ARG A 186 -31.52 -56.44 -24.69
N VAL A 187 -30.34 -56.89 -25.13
CA VAL A 187 -30.23 -57.95 -26.16
C VAL A 187 -30.39 -59.34 -25.55
N SER A 188 -30.08 -59.54 -24.27
CA SER A 188 -30.20 -60.84 -23.59
C SER A 188 -31.63 -61.20 -23.12
N TYR A 189 -32.63 -60.33 -23.36
CA TYR A 189 -34.04 -60.54 -23.01
C TYR A 189 -34.96 -60.64 -24.25
N ARG A 190 -34.40 -61.00 -25.42
CA ARG A 190 -35.17 -61.40 -26.61
C ARG A 190 -34.89 -62.84 -26.98
#